data_AF-A0AAJ3LTR2-F1
#
_entry.id   AF-A0AAJ3LTR2-F1
#
_cell.length_a   1.000
_cell.length_b   1.000
_cell.length_c   1.000
_cell.angle_alpha   90.00
_cell.angle_beta   90.00
_cell.angle_gamma   90.00
#
_symmetry.space_group_name_H-M   'P 1'
#
loop_
_entity.id
_entity.type
_entity.pdbx_description
1 polymer ?
#
loop_
_entity_poly.entity_id
_entity_poly.type
_entity_poly.pdbx_seq_one_letter_code
_entity_poly.pdbx_strand_id
1 'polypeptide(L)' 'MFVRYKFEVIEKGKLYPAYANLLKGKMFIEDEKGHTHKGPNWKEPQFITQKKYGIK' A
#
# COMPACT_ATOMS: atom_id res chain seq x y z
N MET A 1 7.95 0.94 -13.92
CA MET A 1 7.86 -0.22 -13.01
C MET A 1 8.62 0.08 -11.72
N PHE A 2 8.06 -0.23 -10.55
CA PHE A 2 8.62 0.13 -9.24
C PHE A 2 10.07 -0.35 -9.03
N VAL A 3 10.42 -1.49 -9.63
CA VAL A 3 11.78 -2.05 -9.68
C VAL A 3 12.83 -1.05 -10.20
N ARG A 4 12.48 -0.23 -11.21
CA ARG A 4 13.38 0.80 -11.77
C ARG A 4 13.47 2.05 -10.89
N TYR A 5 12.46 2.30 -10.06
CA TYR A 5 12.41 3.47 -9.18
C TYR A 5 13.20 3.24 -7.89
N LYS A 6 13.12 2.04 -7.31
CA LYS A 6 13.80 1.73 -6.04
C LYS A 6 14.12 0.24 -5.89
N PHE A 7 15.17 -0.22 -6.57
CA PHE A 7 15.56 -1.63 -6.63
C PHE A 7 15.82 -2.25 -5.24
N GLU A 8 16.43 -1.51 -4.31
CA GLU A 8 16.73 -1.98 -2.95
C GLU A 8 15.50 -2.50 -2.19
N VAL A 9 14.30 -2.01 -2.49
CA VAL A 9 13.06 -2.47 -1.85
C VAL A 9 12.74 -3.90 -2.27
N ILE A 10 13.03 -4.23 -3.52
CA ILE A 10 12.83 -5.56 -4.10
C ILE A 10 13.96 -6.50 -3.65
N GLU A 11 15.20 -6.06 -3.81
CA GLU A 11 16.40 -6.81 -3.41
C GLU A 11 16.33 -7.27 -1.95
N LYS A 12 15.93 -6.37 -1.04
CA LYS A 12 15.86 -6.65 0.40
C LYS A 12 14.51 -7.26 0.84
N GLY A 13 13.64 -7.61 -0.11
CA GLY A 13 12.34 -8.23 0.20
C GLY A 13 11.42 -7.37 1.08
N LYS A 14 11.54 -6.04 1.04
CA LYS A 14 10.88 -5.14 2.01
C LYS A 14 9.36 -5.02 1.84
N LEU A 15 8.82 -5.44 0.70
CA LEU A 15 7.38 -5.32 0.41
C LEU A 15 6.53 -6.21 1.32
N TYR A 16 6.93 -7.46 1.53
CA TYR A 16 6.12 -8.41 2.30
C TYR A 16 6.02 -8.04 3.80
N PRO A 17 7.12 -7.69 4.50
CA PRO A 17 7.02 -7.21 5.89
C PRO A 17 6.21 -5.92 6.03
N ALA A 18 6.36 -4.99 5.07
CA ALA A 18 5.58 -3.76 5.06
C ALA A 18 4.07 -4.06 4.90
N TYR A 19 3.72 -4.99 4.01
CA TYR A 19 2.36 -5.44 3.81
C TYR A 19 1.77 -6.09 5.07
N ALA A 20 2.49 -7.02 5.70
CA ALA A 20 2.08 -7.66 6.94
C ALA A 20 1.81 -6.65 8.07
N ASN A 21 2.64 -5.60 8.18
CA ASN A 21 2.43 -4.53 9.15
C ASN A 21 1.15 -3.72 8.87
N LEU A 22 0.78 -3.52 7.60
CA LEU A 22 -0.45 -2.83 7.23
C LEU A 22 -1.70 -3.64 7.59
N LEU A 23 -1.65 -4.96 7.43
CA LEU A 23 -2.71 -5.86 7.90
C LEU A 23 -2.81 -5.86 9.42
N LYS A 24 -1.68 -6.00 10.13
CA LYS A 24 -1.63 -5.95 11.59
C LYS A 24 -2.20 -4.65 12.15
N GLY A 25 -1.91 -3.53 11.47
CA GLY A 25 -2.41 -2.21 11.82
C GLY A 25 -3.87 -1.94 11.41
N LYS A 26 -4.58 -2.92 10.82
CA LYS A 26 -5.93 -2.76 10.25
C LYS A 26 -6.04 -1.62 9.23
N MET A 27 -4.92 -1.24 8.61
CA MET A 27 -4.90 -0.31 7.48
C MET A 27 -5.46 -1.01 6.24
N PHE A 28 -5.18 -2.31 6.12
CA PHE A 28 -5.75 -3.21 5.13
C PHE A 28 -6.50 -4.35 5.80
N ILE A 29 -7.41 -4.96 5.05
CA ILE A 29 -8.06 -6.22 5.35
C ILE A 29 -8.01 -7.10 4.10
N GLU A 30 -7.99 -8.41 4.28
CA GLU A 30 -8.08 -9.38 3.17
C GLU A 30 -9.48 -10.01 3.15
N ASP A 31 -10.02 -10.26 1.96
CA ASP A 31 -11.19 -11.11 1.80
C ASP A 31 -10.81 -12.60 1.81
N GLU A 32 -11.82 -13.47 1.76
CA GLU A 32 -11.64 -14.92 1.75
C GLU A 32 -10.84 -15.43 0.53
N LYS A 33 -10.69 -14.61 -0.52
CA LYS A 33 -9.92 -14.90 -1.73
C LYS A 33 -8.51 -14.27 -1.68
N GLY A 34 -8.15 -13.60 -0.59
CA GLY A 34 -6.86 -12.92 -0.41
C GLY A 34 -6.76 -11.57 -1.12
N HIS A 35 -7.86 -10.97 -1.59
CA HIS A 35 -7.80 -9.61 -2.12
C HIS A 35 -7.73 -8.60 -0.99
N THR A 36 -6.85 -7.62 -1.16
CA THR A 36 -6.65 -6.54 -0.20
C THR A 36 -7.69 -5.43 -0.39
N HIS A 37 -8.40 -5.10 0.68
CA HIS A 37 -9.34 -3.97 0.77
C HIS A 37 -8.87 -2.94 1.81
N LYS A 38 -9.45 -1.73 1.74
CA LYS A 38 -9.21 -0.68 2.75
C LYS A 38 -9.75 -1.15 4.11
N GLY A 39 -8.89 -1.15 5.12
CA GLY A 39 -9.27 -1.50 6.48
C GLY A 39 -9.85 -0.32 7.26
N PRO A 40 -10.36 -0.55 8.48
CA PRO A 40 -11.02 0.46 9.29
C PRO A 40 -10.10 1.62 9.70
N ASN A 41 -8.78 1.40 9.77
CA ASN A 41 -7.81 2.45 10.10
C ASN A 41 -7.31 3.21 8.86
N TRP A 42 -7.75 2.83 7.66
CA TRP A 42 -7.34 3.48 6.42
C TRP A 42 -7.72 4.97 6.44
N LYS A 43 -6.74 5.83 6.14
CA LYS A 43 -6.94 7.25 5.90
C LYS A 43 -6.44 7.60 4.52
N GLU A 44 -7.18 8.44 3.82
CA GLU A 44 -6.80 8.87 2.49
C GLU A 44 -5.48 9.66 2.52
N PRO A 45 -4.47 9.27 1.74
CA PRO A 45 -3.22 10.02 1.65
C PRO A 45 -3.43 11.42 1.10
N GLN A 46 -2.65 12.38 1.60
CA GLN A 46 -2.76 13.79 1.24
C GLN A 46 -2.64 14.08 -0.27
N PHE A 47 -1.86 13.29 -1.02
CA PHE A 47 -1.74 13.50 -2.46
C PHE A 47 -3.02 13.12 -3.23
N ILE A 48 -3.88 12.26 -2.67
CA ILE A 48 -5.18 11.93 -3.26
C ILE A 48 -6.15 13.08 -2.98
N THR A 49 -6.22 13.55 -1.73
CA THR A 49 -7.10 14.69 -1.38
C THR A 49 -6.74 15.96 -2.15
N GLN A 50 -5.45 16.18 -2.41
CA GLN A 50 -4.94 17.30 -3.20
C GLN A 50 -5.05 17.09 -4.72
N LYS A 51 -5.54 15.94 -5.18
CA LYS A 51 -5.56 15.55 -6.60
C LYS A 51 -4.20 15.75 -7.29
N LYS A 52 -3.09 15.57 -6.56
CA LYS A 52 -1.73 15.89 -7.03
C LYS A 52 -1.37 15.15 -8.33
N TYR A 53 -1.91 13.95 -8.50
CA TYR A 53 -1.72 13.11 -9.70
C TYR A 53 -3.04 12.79 -10.41
N GLY A 54 -4.13 13.49 -10.08
CA GLY A 54 -5.39 13.32 -10.79
C GLY A 54 -5.25 13.86 -12.22
N ILE A 55 -5.61 13.03 -13.21
CA ILE A 55 -5.72 13.47 -14.60
C ILE A 55 -6.88 14.49 -14.64
N LYS A 56 -6.61 15.68 -15.19
CA LYS A 56 -7.63 16.73 -15.38
C LYS A 56 -8.71 16.30 -16.36
#